data_AF-A0A427AXI6-F1
#
_entry.id   AF-A0A427AXI6-F1
#
_cell.length_a   1.000
_cell.length_b   1.000
_cell.length_c   1.000
_cell.angle_alpha   90.00
_cell.angle_beta   90.00
_cell.angle_gamma   90.00
#
_symmetry.space_group_name_H-M   'P 1'
#
loop_
_entity.id
_entity.type
_entity.pdbx_description
1 polymer ?
#
loop_
_entity_poly.entity_id
_entity_poly.type
_entity_poly.pdbx_seq_one_letter_code
_entity_poly.pdbx_strand_id
1 'polypeptide(L)'
;GEGGWGAALAHHFSRKVSTIATASLSWSIASGFVLGRAMEGVCPDGVAPPAAVAVFFGANDASLPDRCSGFQHVPLPEYQSNLRAICAYLRVYLVKITRSTCLDLPKNTIGFSAGLILKVINLEDRCHASCDFRDGLHFTASGNSVLFDEVVKKLGDEGLSLEALPVDLPYLGDMDPNDPLKSFCD
;
A
#
# COMPACT_ATOMS: atom_id res chain seq x y z
N GLY A 1 2.24 12.97 4.06
CA GLY A 1 1.87 14.36 4.41
C GLY A 1 0.37 14.48 4.38
N GLU A 2 -0.20 15.40 5.17
CA GLU A 2 -1.64 15.73 5.10
C GLU A 2 -2.08 15.99 3.66
N GLY A 3 -3.23 15.45 3.28
CA GLY A 3 -3.86 15.67 1.96
C GLY A 3 -3.34 14.82 0.80
N GLY A 4 -2.40 13.89 1.01
CA GLY A 4 -1.99 12.92 0.00
C GLY A 4 -2.92 11.70 -0.06
N TRP A 5 -2.94 10.99 -1.20
CA TRP A 5 -3.78 9.80 -1.42
C TRP A 5 -3.59 8.71 -0.33
N GLY A 6 -2.39 8.54 0.22
CA GLY A 6 -2.15 7.60 1.32
C GLY A 6 -2.83 7.98 2.64
N ALA A 7 -2.96 9.29 2.93
CA ALA A 7 -3.71 9.77 4.10
C ALA A 7 -5.23 9.62 3.87
N ALA A 8 -5.70 9.86 2.64
CA ALA A 8 -7.09 9.60 2.26
C ALA A 8 -7.42 8.11 2.37
N LEU A 9 -6.50 7.22 1.98
CA LEU A 9 -6.64 5.77 2.12
C LEU A 9 -6.75 5.35 3.60
N ALA A 10 -5.88 5.86 4.46
CA ALA A 10 -5.92 5.58 5.89
C ALA A 10 -7.23 6.07 6.54
N HIS A 11 -7.73 7.23 6.12
CA HIS A 11 -9.03 7.73 6.58
C HIS A 11 -10.20 6.86 6.08
N HIS A 12 -10.17 6.46 4.80
CA HIS A 12 -11.22 5.66 4.18
C HIS A 12 -11.39 4.29 4.85
N PHE A 13 -10.28 3.61 5.16
CA PHE A 13 -10.28 2.30 5.85
C PHE A 13 -10.21 2.40 7.38
N SER A 14 -10.46 3.59 7.94
CA SER A 14 -10.39 3.80 9.38
C SER A 14 -11.32 2.84 10.13
N ARG A 15 -10.81 2.28 11.24
CA ARG A 15 -11.48 1.25 12.08
C ARG A 15 -11.73 -0.10 11.39
N LYS A 16 -11.12 -0.34 10.23
CA LYS A 16 -11.15 -1.65 9.56
C LYS A 16 -9.76 -2.22 9.28
N VAL A 17 -8.81 -1.38 8.87
CA VAL A 17 -7.45 -1.82 8.51
C VAL A 17 -6.41 -0.79 8.95
N SER A 18 -5.26 -1.26 9.41
CA SER A 18 -4.08 -0.41 9.64
C SER A 18 -3.38 -0.09 8.31
N THR A 19 -3.18 1.20 8.03
CA THR A 19 -2.48 1.66 6.82
C THR A 19 -1.10 2.21 7.20
N ILE A 20 -0.05 1.66 6.58
CA ILE A 20 1.33 2.15 6.73
C ILE A 20 1.74 2.80 5.42
N ALA A 21 2.18 4.06 5.47
CA ALA A 21 2.64 4.80 4.30
C ALA A 21 4.09 5.27 4.51
N THR A 22 4.99 4.83 3.63
CA THR A 22 6.40 5.23 3.62
C THR A 22 6.71 5.95 2.31
N ALA A 23 7.26 7.17 2.37
CA ALA A 23 7.59 7.97 1.19
C ALA A 23 8.79 8.89 1.44
N SER A 24 9.56 9.15 0.38
CA SER A 24 10.63 10.15 0.34
C SER A 24 10.67 10.81 -1.04
N LEU A 25 10.91 12.12 -1.07
CA LEU A 25 10.91 12.93 -2.29
C LEU A 25 12.10 12.61 -3.23
N SER A 26 13.18 12.03 -2.72
CA SER A 26 14.42 11.77 -3.46
C SER A 26 14.62 10.32 -3.91
N TRP A 27 13.65 9.43 -3.66
CA TRP A 27 13.83 8.02 -3.97
C TRP A 27 13.57 7.73 -5.45
N SER A 28 14.52 7.02 -6.08
CA SER A 28 14.37 6.35 -7.37
C SER A 28 14.29 4.84 -7.18
N ILE A 29 13.75 4.11 -8.16
CA ILE A 29 13.64 2.66 -8.08
C ILE A 29 15.02 1.96 -8.05
N ALA A 30 16.04 2.60 -8.63
CA ALA A 30 17.42 2.11 -8.67
C ALA A 30 18.14 2.24 -7.31
N SER A 31 17.57 3.00 -6.37
CA SER A 31 18.09 3.11 -5.01
C SER A 31 17.81 1.81 -4.23
N GLY A 32 18.66 0.80 -4.39
CA GLY A 32 18.43 -0.57 -3.93
C GLY A 32 18.16 -0.77 -2.43
N PHE A 33 18.42 0.22 -1.58
CA PHE A 33 18.08 0.19 -0.14
C PHE A 33 16.65 0.64 0.16
N VAL A 34 15.96 1.27 -0.79
CA VAL A 34 14.66 1.91 -0.58
C VAL A 34 13.60 0.91 -0.15
N LEU A 35 13.49 -0.24 -0.83
CA LEU A 35 12.48 -1.23 -0.48
C LEU A 35 12.78 -1.89 0.88
N GLY A 36 14.05 -2.23 1.15
CA GLY A 36 14.43 -2.80 2.44
C GLY A 36 14.12 -1.86 3.62
N ARG A 37 14.39 -0.56 3.45
CA ARG A 37 14.03 0.49 4.43
C ARG A 37 12.53 0.73 4.52
N ALA A 38 11.82 0.72 3.40
CA ALA A 38 10.37 0.92 3.39
C ALA A 38 9.61 -0.22 4.06
N MET A 39 10.15 -1.44 4.02
CA MET A 39 9.57 -2.63 4.66
C MET A 39 10.06 -2.83 6.11
N GLU A 40 11.01 -2.02 6.59
CA GLU A 40 11.47 -2.05 7.97
C GLU A 40 10.31 -1.68 8.91
N GLY A 41 9.86 -2.62 9.74
CA GLY A 41 8.74 -2.41 10.67
C GLY A 41 7.32 -2.56 10.06
N VAL A 42 7.17 -2.99 8.80
CA VAL A 42 5.85 -3.23 8.19
C VAL A 42 5.15 -4.46 8.77
N CYS A 43 5.89 -5.39 9.38
CA CYS A 43 5.34 -6.54 10.07
C CYS A 43 6.25 -6.94 11.25
N PRO A 44 6.16 -6.26 12.40
CA PRO A 44 6.82 -6.72 13.62
C PRO A 44 6.22 -8.05 14.08
N ASP A 45 6.98 -8.80 14.88
CA ASP A 45 6.56 -10.11 15.39
C ASP A 45 5.15 -10.04 16.02
N GLY A 46 4.28 -10.98 15.65
CA GLY A 46 2.90 -11.06 16.14
C GLY A 46 1.87 -10.19 15.42
N VAL A 47 2.25 -9.38 14.42
CA VAL A 47 1.31 -8.63 13.58
C VAL A 47 1.01 -9.41 12.30
N ALA A 48 -0.24 -9.39 11.85
CA ALA A 48 -0.65 -10.06 10.61
C ALA A 48 0.02 -9.43 9.37
N PRO A 49 0.37 -10.24 8.35
CA PRO A 49 0.92 -9.72 7.10
C PRO A 49 -0.04 -8.72 6.43
N PRO A 50 0.47 -7.74 5.67
CA PRO A 50 -0.39 -6.81 4.94
C PRO A 50 -1.20 -7.54 3.86
N ALA A 51 -2.50 -7.23 3.78
CA ALA A 51 -3.39 -7.77 2.76
C ALA A 51 -3.11 -7.21 1.35
N ALA A 52 -2.57 -5.99 1.27
CA ALA A 52 -2.18 -5.35 0.02
C ALA A 52 -0.96 -4.46 0.23
N VAL A 53 -0.15 -4.32 -0.82
CA VAL A 53 1.00 -3.40 -0.86
C VAL A 53 0.93 -2.59 -2.15
N ALA A 54 0.89 -1.27 -2.02
CA ALA A 54 0.98 -0.34 -3.15
C ALA A 54 2.40 0.22 -3.26
N VAL A 55 3.00 0.12 -4.45
CA VAL A 55 4.33 0.67 -4.74
C VAL A 55 4.20 1.71 -5.84
N PHE A 56 4.76 2.90 -5.62
CA PHE A 56 4.65 4.02 -6.55
C PHE A 56 6.03 4.65 -6.82
N PHE A 57 6.68 4.18 -7.89
CA PHE A 57 7.96 4.70 -8.42
C PHE A 57 7.82 5.01 -9.91
N GLY A 58 8.66 5.91 -10.45
CA GLY A 58 8.68 6.24 -11.87
C GLY A 58 8.83 7.73 -12.16
N ALA A 59 8.30 8.59 -11.29
CA ALA A 59 8.35 10.04 -11.46
C ALA A 59 9.80 10.58 -11.51
N ASN A 60 10.62 10.17 -10.53
CA ASN A 60 12.03 10.56 -10.46
C ASN A 60 12.87 9.85 -11.54
N ASP A 61 12.58 8.56 -11.76
CA ASP A 61 13.24 7.68 -12.71
C ASP A 61 13.14 8.18 -14.17
N ALA A 62 12.00 8.80 -14.50
CA ALA A 62 11.73 9.39 -15.81
C ALA A 62 12.43 10.76 -16.03
N SER A 63 13.24 11.22 -15.07
CA SER A 63 14.03 12.45 -15.23
C SER A 63 14.86 12.40 -16.51
N LEU A 64 14.87 13.50 -17.27
CA LEU A 64 15.71 13.59 -18.46
C LEU A 64 17.18 13.68 -18.06
N PRO A 65 18.08 12.88 -18.68
CA PRO A 65 19.48 12.77 -18.25
C PRO A 65 20.27 14.07 -18.46
N ASP A 66 19.81 14.97 -19.33
CA ASP A 66 20.44 16.23 -19.70
C ASP A 66 19.95 17.44 -18.87
N ARG A 67 19.12 17.21 -17.86
CA ARG A 67 18.58 18.26 -16.97
C ARG A 67 19.19 18.21 -15.57
N CYS A 68 18.91 19.22 -14.75
CA CYS A 68 19.41 19.30 -13.36
C CYS A 68 19.03 18.09 -12.49
N SER A 69 17.93 17.40 -12.79
CA SER A 69 17.50 16.16 -12.12
C SER A 69 18.01 14.88 -12.78
N GLY A 70 18.89 14.97 -13.79
CA GLY A 70 19.36 13.83 -14.59
C GLY A 70 20.07 12.75 -13.77
N PHE A 71 20.57 13.08 -12.58
CA PHE A 71 21.13 12.11 -11.63
C PHE A 71 20.10 11.08 -11.10
N GLN A 72 18.79 11.34 -11.26
CA GLN A 72 17.72 10.42 -10.89
C GLN A 72 17.28 9.52 -12.05
N HIS A 73 17.77 9.78 -13.27
CA HIS A 73 17.37 9.06 -14.47
C HIS A 73 17.66 7.56 -14.33
N VAL A 74 16.66 6.73 -14.63
CA VAL A 74 16.81 5.29 -14.74
C VAL A 74 16.41 4.87 -16.17
N PRO A 75 17.33 4.29 -16.96
CA PRO A 75 16.99 3.80 -18.30
C PRO A 75 15.85 2.78 -18.26
N LEU A 76 14.98 2.79 -19.26
CA LEU A 76 13.78 1.94 -19.29
C LEU A 76 14.07 0.44 -19.06
N PRO A 77 15.12 -0.19 -19.66
CA PRO A 77 15.43 -1.60 -19.38
C PRO A 77 15.78 -1.86 -17.91
N GLU A 78 16.48 -0.92 -17.28
CA GLU A 78 16.85 -0.98 -15.87
C GLU A 78 15.62 -0.79 -14.98
N TYR A 79 14.77 0.20 -15.27
CA TYR A 79 13.51 0.43 -14.58
C TYR A 79 12.61 -0.82 -14.58
N GLN A 80 12.48 -1.48 -15.74
CA GLN A 80 11.74 -2.75 -15.87
C GLN A 80 12.36 -3.90 -15.08
N SER A 81 13.70 -3.97 -15.02
CA SER A 81 14.41 -4.95 -14.20
C SER A 81 14.17 -4.71 -12.70
N ASN A 82 14.25 -3.44 -12.28
CA ASN A 82 14.03 -3.02 -10.90
C ASN A 82 12.58 -3.28 -10.45
N LEU A 83 11.58 -2.97 -11.29
CA LEU A 83 10.18 -3.33 -11.00
C LEU A 83 10.00 -4.84 -10.79
N ARG A 84 10.60 -5.67 -11.66
CA ARG A 84 10.56 -7.13 -11.50
C ARG A 84 11.24 -7.59 -10.21
N ALA A 85 12.36 -6.98 -9.84
CA ALA A 85 13.05 -7.27 -8.60
C ALA A 85 12.21 -6.91 -7.36
N ILE A 86 11.54 -5.75 -7.37
CA ILE A 86 10.60 -5.34 -6.31
C ILE A 86 9.46 -6.35 -6.20
N CYS A 87 8.83 -6.71 -7.33
CA CYS A 87 7.75 -7.70 -7.36
C CYS A 87 8.20 -9.06 -6.77
N ALA A 88 9.40 -9.51 -7.15
CA ALA A 88 9.97 -10.76 -6.65
C ALA A 88 10.29 -10.70 -5.16
N TYR A 89 10.87 -9.59 -4.69
CA TYR A 89 11.16 -9.36 -3.28
C TYR A 89 9.88 -9.40 -2.43
N LEU A 90 8.85 -8.65 -2.82
CA LEU A 90 7.58 -8.60 -2.09
C LEU A 90 6.93 -9.98 -1.99
N ARG A 91 6.95 -10.76 -3.09
CA ARG A 91 6.46 -12.15 -3.07
C ARG A 91 7.21 -13.00 -2.05
N VAL A 92 8.53 -12.96 -2.04
CA VAL A 92 9.34 -13.78 -1.11
C VAL A 92 9.18 -13.31 0.34
N TYR A 93 9.22 -12.01 0.58
CA TYR A 93 9.10 -11.41 1.91
C TYR A 93 7.75 -11.75 2.56
N LEU A 94 6.65 -11.61 1.82
CA LEU A 94 5.32 -11.83 2.35
C LEU A 94 5.01 -13.32 2.56
N VAL A 95 5.51 -14.21 1.69
CA VAL A 95 5.43 -15.67 1.93
C VAL A 95 6.16 -16.05 3.23
N LYS A 96 7.31 -15.43 3.53
CA LYS A 96 8.04 -15.69 4.78
C LYS A 96 7.22 -15.26 6.00
N ILE A 97 6.63 -14.06 5.97
CA ILE A 97 5.81 -13.54 7.07
C ILE A 97 4.56 -14.40 7.31
N THR A 98 3.83 -14.75 6.25
CA THR A 98 2.63 -15.60 6.39
C THR A 98 3.00 -16.96 6.99
N ARG A 99 4.12 -17.55 6.58
CA ARG A 99 4.57 -18.85 7.13
C ARG A 99 5.01 -18.75 8.60
N SER A 100 5.67 -17.67 9.00
CA SER A 100 6.09 -17.50 10.39
C SER A 100 4.92 -17.22 11.34
N THR A 101 3.90 -16.48 10.89
CA THR A 101 2.71 -16.14 11.70
C THR A 101 1.68 -17.28 11.77
N CYS A 102 1.51 -18.09 10.72
CA CYS A 102 0.58 -19.22 10.74
C CYS A 102 1.03 -20.42 11.60
N LEU A 103 2.27 -20.44 12.11
CA LEU A 103 2.76 -21.53 12.97
C LEU A 103 2.24 -21.44 14.41
N ASP A 104 1.74 -20.27 14.83
CA ASP A 104 1.29 -20.02 16.21
C ASP A 104 -0.25 -19.86 16.35
N LEU A 105 -1.02 -20.00 15.27
CA LEU A 105 -2.49 -19.93 15.33
C LEU A 105 -3.11 -21.31 15.64
N PRO A 106 -4.10 -21.40 16.55
CA PRO A 106 -4.83 -22.64 16.79
C PRO A 106 -5.52 -23.10 15.49
N LYS A 107 -5.47 -24.40 15.23
CA LYS A 107 -5.87 -25.09 13.97
C LYS A 107 -7.32 -24.83 13.47
N ASN A 108 -8.10 -24.02 14.17
CA ASN A 108 -9.50 -23.73 13.86
C ASN A 108 -9.77 -22.28 13.42
N THR A 109 -8.74 -21.42 13.30
CA THR A 109 -8.92 -20.10 12.69
C THR A 109 -9.09 -20.25 11.18
N ILE A 110 -10.21 -19.72 10.66
CA ILE A 110 -10.52 -19.65 9.23
C ILE A 110 -9.30 -19.09 8.50
N GLY A 111 -8.67 -19.93 7.68
CA GLY A 111 -7.44 -19.57 6.99
C GLY A 111 -7.69 -18.39 6.07
N PHE A 112 -7.12 -17.22 6.42
CA PHE A 112 -6.94 -16.14 5.47
C PHE A 112 -6.00 -16.66 4.37
N SER A 113 -6.58 -17.05 3.24
CA SER A 113 -5.85 -17.21 1.99
C SER A 113 -5.12 -15.92 1.74
N ALA A 114 -3.79 -15.94 1.91
CA ALA A 114 -2.89 -14.83 1.63
C ALA A 114 -2.91 -14.48 0.13
N GLY A 115 -3.97 -13.81 -0.31
CA GLY A 115 -4.09 -13.23 -1.64
C GLY A 115 -3.42 -11.87 -1.65
N LEU A 116 -2.09 -11.83 -1.69
CA LEU A 116 -1.40 -10.56 -1.92
C LEU A 116 -1.73 -10.05 -3.32
N ILE A 117 -2.36 -8.89 -3.38
CA ILE A 117 -2.70 -8.22 -4.63
C ILE A 117 -1.56 -7.28 -4.99
N LEU A 118 -0.72 -7.70 -5.95
CA LEU A 118 0.21 -6.79 -6.63
C LEU A 118 -0.37 -6.46 -8.01
N LYS A 119 -0.89 -5.24 -8.15
CA LYS A 119 -1.48 -4.76 -9.40
C LYS A 119 -0.81 -3.47 -9.83
N VAL A 120 -0.59 -3.37 -11.13
CA VAL A 120 -0.15 -2.13 -11.77
C VAL A 120 -1.39 -1.28 -12.00
N ILE A 121 -1.40 -0.07 -11.45
CA ILE A 121 -2.40 0.95 -11.74
C ILE A 121 -1.79 1.87 -12.79
N ASN A 122 -2.37 1.90 -14.00
CA ASN A 122 -1.98 2.85 -15.02
C ASN A 122 -2.84 4.13 -14.88
N LEU A 123 -2.16 5.27 -14.72
CA LEU A 123 -2.80 6.58 -14.60
C LEU A 123 -2.68 7.44 -15.86
N GLU A 124 -1.98 6.99 -16.90
CA GLU A 124 -1.72 7.79 -18.12
C GLU A 124 -3.01 8.28 -18.78
N ASP A 125 -4.02 7.41 -18.87
CA ASP A 125 -5.33 7.76 -19.47
C ASP A 125 -6.30 8.40 -18.46
N ARG A 126 -5.89 8.56 -17.20
CA ARG A 126 -6.76 8.97 -16.09
C ARG A 126 -6.43 10.34 -15.52
N CYS A 127 -5.20 10.81 -15.72
CA CYS A 127 -4.76 12.12 -15.27
C CYS A 127 -4.64 13.09 -16.45
N HIS A 128 -5.18 14.29 -16.28
CA HIS A 128 -4.98 15.39 -17.21
C HIS A 128 -3.83 16.28 -16.73
N ALA A 129 -2.75 16.33 -17.54
CA ALA A 129 -1.51 17.03 -17.21
C ALA A 129 -1.70 18.48 -16.71
N SER A 130 -2.74 19.17 -17.20
CA SER A 130 -3.00 20.58 -16.90
C SER A 130 -3.70 20.87 -15.56
N CYS A 131 -4.36 19.90 -14.94
CA CYS A 131 -5.12 20.13 -13.70
C CYS A 131 -4.77 19.16 -12.56
N ASP A 132 -4.23 17.98 -12.88
CA ASP A 132 -3.93 16.96 -11.88
C ASP A 132 -2.51 17.08 -11.31
N PHE A 133 -1.65 17.91 -11.92
CA PHE A 133 -0.29 18.14 -11.46
C PHE A 133 -0.03 19.62 -11.19
N ARG A 134 0.69 19.92 -10.09
CA ARG A 134 1.03 21.29 -9.67
C ARG A 134 2.13 21.90 -10.55
N ASP A 135 3.12 21.09 -10.90
CA ASP A 135 4.33 21.48 -11.63
C ASP A 135 4.62 20.51 -12.80
N GLY A 136 3.61 19.75 -13.22
CA GLY A 136 3.75 18.69 -14.21
C GLY A 136 4.25 17.35 -13.65
N LEU A 137 4.54 17.26 -12.34
CA LEU A 137 5.03 16.03 -11.69
C LEU A 137 4.28 15.70 -10.39
N HIS A 138 4.14 16.67 -9.48
CA HIS A 138 3.51 16.46 -8.19
C HIS A 138 2.00 16.62 -8.27
N PHE A 139 1.25 15.65 -7.76
CA PHE A 139 -0.21 15.71 -7.80
C PHE A 139 -0.79 16.93 -7.08
N THR A 140 -1.83 17.53 -7.66
CA THR A 140 -2.74 18.44 -6.98
C THR A 140 -3.67 17.67 -6.03
N ALA A 141 -4.57 18.37 -5.33
CA ALA A 141 -5.62 17.69 -4.58
C ALA A 141 -6.52 16.84 -5.51
N SER A 142 -6.83 17.36 -6.71
CA SER A 142 -7.57 16.64 -7.76
C SER A 142 -6.83 15.38 -8.20
N GLY A 143 -5.54 15.49 -8.54
CA GLY A 143 -4.75 14.34 -8.97
C GLY A 143 -4.61 13.26 -7.88
N ASN A 144 -4.47 13.66 -6.61
CA ASN A 144 -4.49 12.70 -5.50
C ASN A 144 -5.84 11.99 -5.37
N SER A 145 -6.96 12.68 -5.64
CA SER A 145 -8.29 12.07 -5.65
C SER A 145 -8.41 11.00 -6.73
N VAL A 146 -7.93 11.27 -7.95
CA VAL A 146 -7.94 10.30 -9.05
C VAL A 146 -7.15 9.05 -8.69
N LEU A 147 -5.92 9.21 -8.16
CA LEU A 147 -5.12 8.07 -7.73
C LEU A 147 -5.79 7.31 -6.57
N PHE A 148 -6.37 8.02 -5.60
CA PHE A 148 -7.13 7.40 -4.50
C PHE A 148 -8.29 6.53 -5.04
N ASP A 149 -9.11 7.07 -5.94
CA ASP A 149 -10.25 6.35 -6.50
C ASP A 149 -9.82 5.09 -7.25
N GLU A 150 -8.73 5.15 -8.01
CA GLU A 150 -8.18 3.99 -8.72
C GLU A 150 -7.63 2.93 -7.77
N VAL A 151 -6.95 3.34 -6.69
CA VAL A 151 -6.46 2.42 -5.66
C VAL A 151 -7.63 1.74 -4.95
N VAL A 152 -8.62 2.49 -4.48
CA VAL A 152 -9.81 1.94 -3.80
C VAL A 152 -10.56 0.99 -4.71
N LYS A 153 -10.78 1.37 -5.97
CA LYS A 153 -11.41 0.50 -6.96
C LYS A 153 -10.65 -0.82 -7.14
N LYS A 154 -9.31 -0.77 -7.22
CA LYS A 154 -8.49 -2.00 -7.37
C LYS A 154 -8.43 -2.86 -6.12
N LEU A 155 -8.52 -2.27 -4.93
CA LEU A 155 -8.70 -3.03 -3.70
C LEU A 155 -10.08 -3.71 -3.68
N GLY A 156 -11.13 -2.99 -4.07
CA GLY A 156 -12.51 -3.51 -4.15
C GLY A 156 -12.68 -4.66 -5.15
N ASP A 157 -12.09 -4.56 -6.35
CA ASP A 157 -12.08 -5.62 -7.38
C ASP A 157 -11.53 -6.97 -6.84
N GLU A 158 -10.77 -6.92 -5.75
CA GLU A 158 -10.09 -8.07 -5.15
C GLU A 158 -10.65 -8.42 -3.75
N GLY A 159 -11.80 -7.86 -3.39
CA GLY A 159 -12.51 -8.17 -2.14
C GLY A 159 -12.01 -7.38 -0.91
N LEU A 160 -11.13 -6.39 -1.09
CA LEU A 160 -10.69 -5.46 -0.05
C LEU A 160 -11.50 -4.15 -0.10
N SER A 161 -12.82 -4.25 -0.25
CA SER A 161 -13.73 -3.11 -0.16
C SER A 161 -14.06 -2.79 1.29
N LEU A 162 -14.48 -1.55 1.54
CA LEU A 162 -14.88 -1.13 2.89
C LEU A 162 -15.99 -2.03 3.43
N GLU A 163 -16.93 -2.47 2.60
CA GLU A 163 -18.07 -3.30 2.99
C GLU A 163 -17.67 -4.74 3.31
N ALA A 164 -16.68 -5.29 2.60
CA ALA A 164 -16.24 -6.68 2.78
C ALA A 164 -15.32 -6.87 3.99
N LEU A 165 -14.63 -5.82 4.43
CA LEU A 165 -13.68 -5.90 5.53
C LEU A 165 -14.41 -5.96 6.90
N PRO A 166 -13.94 -6.83 7.83
CA PRO A 166 -14.48 -6.88 9.19
C PRO A 166 -14.21 -5.55 9.91
N VAL A 167 -15.07 -5.23 10.88
CA VAL A 167 -14.84 -4.10 11.78
C VAL A 167 -13.84 -4.56 12.85
N ASP A 168 -12.82 -3.75 13.11
CA ASP A 168 -11.71 -4.10 14.01
C ASP A 168 -12.16 -4.26 15.47
N LEU A 169 -13.19 -3.52 15.88
CA LEU A 169 -13.71 -3.50 17.25
C LEU A 169 -15.24 -3.41 17.29
N PRO A 170 -15.89 -4.03 18.29
CA PRO A 170 -17.33 -3.91 18.50
C PRO A 170 -17.74 -2.45 18.75
N TYR A 171 -18.92 -2.05 18.28
CA TYR A 171 -19.48 -0.75 18.64
C TYR A 171 -19.81 -0.71 20.12
N LEU A 172 -19.54 0.42 20.78
CA LEU A 172 -19.83 0.62 22.20
C LEU A 172 -21.31 0.34 22.56
N GLY A 173 -22.24 0.61 21.65
CA GLY A 173 -23.66 0.33 21.84
C GLY A 173 -24.04 -1.16 21.78
N ASP A 174 -23.17 -1.99 21.20
CA ASP A 174 -23.38 -3.43 21.05
C ASP A 174 -22.62 -4.22 22.14
N MET A 175 -21.81 -3.55 22.95
CA MET A 175 -21.10 -4.19 24.07
C MET A 175 -22.04 -4.39 25.26
N ASP A 176 -22.04 -5.59 25.84
CA ASP A 176 -22.75 -5.85 27.10
C ASP A 176 -22.11 -5.01 28.22
N PRO A 177 -22.84 -4.07 28.86
CA PRO A 177 -22.27 -3.24 29.92
C PRO A 177 -21.89 -4.04 31.17
N ASN A 178 -22.41 -5.27 31.34
CA ASN A 178 -22.09 -6.14 32.46
C ASN A 178 -20.99 -7.17 32.12
N ASP A 179 -20.71 -7.39 30.84
CA ASP A 179 -19.66 -8.28 30.36
C ASP A 179 -19.04 -7.80 29.03
N PRO A 180 -18.33 -6.65 29.05
CA PRO A 180 -17.84 -6.03 27.83
C PRO A 180 -16.80 -6.89 27.11
N LEU A 181 -16.06 -7.75 27.84
CA LEU A 181 -15.03 -8.63 27.31
C LEU A 181 -15.58 -9.72 26.38
N LYS A 182 -16.83 -10.14 26.58
CA LYS A 182 -17.48 -11.12 25.71
C LYS A 182 -17.58 -10.65 24.25
N SER A 183 -17.67 -9.34 24.04
CA SER A 183 -17.77 -8.71 22.71
C SER A 183 -16.49 -8.84 21.87
N PHE A 184 -15.41 -9.38 22.43
CA PHE A 184 -14.10 -9.56 21.80
C PHE A 184 -13.75 -11.03 21.53
N CYS A 185 -14.66 -11.98 21.78
CA CYS A 185 -14.37 -13.43 21.76
C CYS A 185 -14.93 -14.20 20.55
N ASP A 186 -15.46 -13.52 19.53
CA ASP A 186 -16.05 -14.13 18.32
C ASP A 186 -15.05 -14.24 17.15
#